data_AF-A0A7J4NQQ8-F1
#
_entry.id   AF-A0A7J4NQQ8-F1
#
_cell.length_a   1.000
_cell.length_b   1.000
_cell.length_c   1.000
_cell.angle_alpha   90.00
_cell.angle_beta   90.00
_cell.angle_gamma   90.00
#
_symmetry.space_group_name_H-M   'P 1'
#
loop_
_entity.id
_entity.type
_entity.pdbx_description
1 polymer ?
#
loop_
_entity_poly.entity_id
_entity_poly.type
_entity_poly.pdbx_seq_one_letter_code
_entity_poly.pdbx_strand_id
1 'polypeptide(L)' 'MVDAEKLSIARGQLGPKCASCESPLIFAEALVIDSEYHCFSCYEKVTGASSASEPKEVSGLRMD' A
#
# COMPACT_ATOMS: atom_id res chain seq x y z
N MET A 1 17.81 7.26 13.39
CA MET A 1 17.28 6.18 14.25
C MET A 1 15.89 5.85 13.73
N VAL A 2 15.54 4.56 13.62
CA VAL A 2 14.19 4.18 13.17
C VAL A 2 13.15 4.53 14.23
N ASP A 3 12.00 5.02 13.81
CA ASP A 3 10.90 5.37 14.71
C ASP A 3 10.11 4.11 15.10
N ALA A 4 10.31 3.64 16.33
CA ALA A 4 9.67 2.43 16.84
C ALA A 4 8.15 2.56 16.93
N GLU A 5 7.63 3.79 17.09
CA GLU A 5 6.20 4.07 17.17
C GLU A 5 5.51 3.85 15.82
N LYS A 6 6.25 3.73 14.71
CA LYS A 6 5.71 3.45 13.38
C LYS A 6 5.73 1.97 13.01
N LEU A 7 6.17 1.10 13.90
CA LEU A 7 6.34 -0.34 13.65
C LEU A 7 5.37 -1.18 14.49
N SER A 8 5.11 -2.40 14.03
CA SER A 8 4.28 -3.40 14.69
C SER A 8 4.82 -4.81 14.48
N ILE A 9 4.56 -5.69 15.45
CA ILE A 9 4.85 -7.14 15.39
C ILE A 9 3.56 -7.99 15.39
N ALA A 10 2.39 -7.34 15.29
CA ALA A 10 1.09 -8.01 15.46
C ALA A 10 0.78 -9.06 14.37
N ARG A 11 1.49 -9.02 13.24
CA ARG A 11 1.36 -9.97 12.11
C ARG A 11 2.35 -11.13 12.18
N GLY A 12 3.01 -11.34 13.33
CA GLY A 12 4.00 -12.40 13.54
C GLY A 12 5.40 -12.10 12.99
N GLN A 13 5.57 -10.98 12.30
CA GLN A 13 6.85 -10.43 11.83
C GLN A 13 6.87 -8.92 12.05
N LEU A 14 8.06 -8.33 12.08
CA LEU A 14 8.21 -6.88 12.10
C LEU A 14 7.67 -6.28 10.79
N GLY A 15 6.78 -5.32 10.92
CA GLY A 15 6.25 -4.56 9.79
C GLY A 15 5.80 -3.16 10.21
N PRO A 16 5.43 -2.31 9.26
CA PRO A 16 5.04 -0.94 9.56
C PRO A 16 3.60 -0.85 10.05
N LYS A 17 3.24 0.29 10.63
CA LYS A 17 1.84 0.70 10.82
C LYS A 17 1.42 1.64 9.72
N CYS A 18 0.17 1.57 9.29
CA CYS A 18 -0.40 2.55 8.38
C CYS A 18 -0.41 3.93 9.04
N ALA A 19 0.19 4.94 8.42
CA ALA A 19 0.24 6.31 8.96
C ALA A 19 -1.14 7.00 9.04
N SER A 20 -2.14 6.49 8.31
CA SER A 20 -3.50 7.07 8.31
C SER A 20 -4.48 6.39 9.27
N CYS A 21 -4.37 5.07 9.47
CA CYS A 21 -5.35 4.30 10.26
C CYS A 21 -4.72 3.39 11.31
N GLU A 22 -3.41 3.47 11.50
CA GLU A 22 -2.62 2.73 12.50
C GLU A 22 -2.69 1.20 12.42
N SER A 23 -3.30 0.67 11.35
CA SER A 23 -3.41 -0.77 11.16
C SER A 23 -2.01 -1.40 11.01
N PRO A 24 -1.76 -2.55 11.63
CA PRO A 24 -0.50 -3.26 11.48
C PRO A 24 -0.42 -3.88 10.09
N LEU A 25 0.71 -3.66 9.42
CA LEU A 25 1.01 -4.15 8.08
C LEU A 25 2.28 -5.02 8.10
N ILE A 26 2.42 -5.90 7.12
CA ILE A 26 3.70 -6.48 6.68
C ILE A 26 4.34 -5.56 5.63
N PHE A 27 5.67 -5.59 5.50
CA PHE A 27 6.33 -4.73 4.50
C PHE A 27 5.88 -4.99 3.06
N ALA A 28 5.43 -6.21 2.75
CA ALA A 28 4.91 -6.56 1.42
C ALA A 28 3.53 -5.95 1.08
N GLU A 29 2.73 -5.55 2.08
CA GLU A 29 1.40 -4.92 1.86
C GLU A 29 1.44 -3.39 2.00
N ALA A 30 2.57 -2.83 2.42
CA ALA A 30 2.73 -1.41 2.68
C ALA A 30 3.14 -0.65 1.41
N LEU A 31 2.44 0.45 1.14
CA LEU A 31 2.76 1.39 0.07
C LEU A 31 3.38 2.64 0.67
N VAL A 32 4.40 3.18 0.01
CA VAL A 32 5.16 4.33 0.54
C VAL A 32 4.66 5.62 -0.12
N ILE A 33 4.35 6.62 0.71
CA ILE A 33 4.15 8.01 0.30
C ILE A 33 5.15 8.84 1.08
N ASP A 34 6.06 9.52 0.37
CA ASP A 34 7.19 10.24 0.96
C ASP A 34 8.02 9.37 1.92
N SER A 35 7.80 9.53 3.23
CA SER A 35 8.49 8.80 4.30
C SER A 35 7.54 8.00 5.21
N GLU A 36 6.30 7.79 4.77
CA GLU A 36 5.25 7.10 5.51
C GLU A 36 4.77 5.84 4.79
N TYR A 37 4.34 4.86 5.58
CA TYR A 37 3.74 3.61 5.09
C TYR A 37 2.22 3.68 5.17
N HIS A 38 1.53 3.25 4.12
CA HIS A 38 0.07 3.24 4.04
C HIS A 38 -0.42 1.87 3.58
N CYS A 39 -1.58 1.46 4.09
CA CYS A 39 -2.31 0.35 3.49
C CYS A 39 -2.92 0.77 2.15
N PHE A 40 -3.24 -0.19 1.28
CA PHE A 40 -3.80 0.06 -0.05
C PHE A 40 -4.99 1.03 -0.04
N SER A 41 -5.97 0.82 0.84
CA SER A 41 -7.16 1.68 0.89
C SER A 41 -6.88 3.10 1.36
N CYS A 42 -5.88 3.32 2.21
CA CYS A 42 -5.44 4.67 2.59
C CYS A 42 -4.59 5.31 1.48
N TYR A 43 -3.74 4.52 0.82
CA TYR A 43 -2.96 4.98 -0.33
C TYR A 43 -3.86 5.51 -1.46
N GLU A 44 -4.92 4.78 -1.84
CA GLU A 44 -5.89 5.24 -2.85
C GLU A 44 -6.57 6.55 -2.45
N LYS A 45 -6.97 6.68 -1.18
CA LYS A 45 -7.59 7.92 -0.67
C LYS A 45 -6.66 9.12 -0.69
N VAL A 46 -5.38 8.93 -0.38
CA VAL A 46 -4.39 10.02 -0.32
C VAL A 46 -3.96 10.44 -1.72
N THR A 47 -3.72 9.47 -2.62
CA THR A 47 -3.16 9.73 -3.94
C THR A 47 -4.21 9.99 -5.01
N GLY A 48 -5.46 9.56 -4.79
CA GLY A 48 -6.48 9.48 -5.83
C GLY A 48 -6.18 8.43 -6.90
N ALA A 49 -5.15 7.61 -6.71
CA ALA A 49 -4.83 6.51 -7.61
C ALA A 49 -5.86 5.38 -7.42
N SER A 50 -6.12 4.64 -8.50
CA SER A 50 -6.92 3.42 -8.50
C SER A 50 -6.07 2.25 -9.00
N SER A 51 -6.48 1.03 -8.67
CA SER A 51 -5.87 -0.17 -9.22
C SER A 51 -5.81 -0.14 -10.75
N ALA A 52 -4.68 -0.54 -11.32
CA ALA A 52 -4.51 -0.79 -12.76
C ALA A 52 -4.78 -2.26 -13.13
N SER A 53 -5.28 -3.07 -12.19
CA SER A 53 -5.58 -4.49 -12.42
C SER A 53 -6.85 -4.71 -13.25
N GLU A 54 -7.65 -3.67 -13.49
CA GLU A 54 -8.82 -3.79 -14.35
C GLU A 54 -8.38 -3.99 -15.82
N PRO A 55 -9.01 -4.94 -16.53
CA PRO A 55 -8.74 -5.11 -17.95
C PRO A 55 -9.16 -3.85 -18.71
N LYS A 56 -8.25 -3.33 -19.53
CA LYS A 56 -8.53 -2.23 -20.43
C LYS A 56 -8.60 -2.77 -21.85
N GLU A 57 -9.69 -2.46 -22.56
CA GLU A 57 -9.75 -2.73 -23.99
C GLU A 57 -8.72 -1.84 -24.72
N VAL A 58 -7.80 -2.46 -25.45
CA VAL A 58 -6.78 -1.77 -26.23
C VAL A 58 -7.14 -1.87 -27.69
N SER A 59 -7.57 -0.75 -28.29
CA SER A 59 -7.92 -0.69 -29.70
C SER A 59 -6.74 -1.13 -30.59
N GLY A 60 -6.97 -2.11 -31.47
CA GLY A 60 -5.95 -2.62 -32.38
C GLY A 60 -5.08 -3.74 -31.82
N LEU A 61 -5.30 -4.17 -30.57
CA LEU A 61 -4.64 -5.33 -30.01
C LEU A 61 -5.40 -6.59 -30.46
N ARG A 62 -4.81 -7.32 -31.41
CA ARG A 62 -5.31 -8.61 -31.87
C ARG A 62 -5.00 -9.67 -30.80
N MET A 63 -6.05 -10.25 -30.23
CA MET A 63 -5.99 -11.32 -29.22
C MET A 63 -6.28 -12.70 -29.83
N ASP A 64 -6.11 -12.84 -31.14
CA ASP A 64 -6.08 -14.13 -31.87
C ASP A 64 -4.82 -14.95 -31.58
#